data_AF-A0A9W4WS53-F1
#
_entry.id   AF-A0A9W4WS53-F1
#
_cell.length_a   1.000
_cell.length_b   1.000
_cell.length_c   1.000
_cell.angle_alpha   90.00
_cell.angle_beta   90.00
_cell.angle_gamma   90.00
#
_symmetry.space_group_name_H-M   'P 1'
#
loop_
_entity.id
_entity.type
_entity.pdbx_description
1 polymer ?
#
loop_
_entity_poly.entity_id
_entity_poly.type
_entity_poly.pdbx_seq_one_letter_code
_entity_poly.pdbx_strand_id
1 'polypeptide(L)'
;MTSLSSIQKPLIYETFGSKIKWTESSIILLLTFLKENKEVLRVLAENRGGIGDITIKKELWEHASEVVFYGVNIYYSPDQCENKWWNIRRACMRNPGYQFISEARKIDPRI
;
A
#
# COMPACT_ATOMS: atom_id res chain seq x y z
N MET A 1 5.57 -35.51 -27.80
CA MET A 1 6.20 -35.30 -26.49
C MET A 1 5.62 -34.04 -25.90
N THR A 2 4.85 -34.21 -24.82
CA THR A 2 4.20 -33.16 -24.03
C THR A 2 5.25 -32.29 -23.35
N SER A 3 4.98 -30.99 -23.17
CA SER A 3 4.92 -30.36 -21.84
C SER A 3 5.26 -28.86 -21.84
N LEU A 4 4.24 -28.08 -21.48
CA LEU A 4 4.18 -26.94 -20.53
C LEU A 4 5.14 -25.76 -20.78
N SER A 5 4.72 -24.50 -20.80
CA SER A 5 3.70 -23.90 -19.93
C SER A 5 3.13 -22.60 -20.51
N SER A 6 1.80 -22.56 -20.55
CA SER A 6 1.01 -21.34 -20.53
C SER A 6 1.44 -20.44 -19.36
N ILE A 7 1.93 -19.24 -19.66
CA ILE A 7 1.81 -18.10 -18.75
C ILE A 7 0.83 -17.16 -19.42
N GLN A 8 -0.44 -17.42 -19.18
CA GLN A 8 -1.51 -16.49 -19.51
C GLN A 8 -1.33 -15.30 -18.58
N LYS A 9 -0.76 -14.19 -19.10
CA LYS A 9 -0.78 -12.89 -18.42
C LYS A 9 -2.22 -12.64 -17.95
N PRO A 10 -2.46 -12.32 -16.67
CA PRO A 10 -3.81 -11.95 -16.25
C PRO A 10 -4.25 -10.73 -17.05
N LEU A 11 -5.45 -10.82 -17.64
CA LEU A 11 -6.08 -9.75 -18.40
C LEU A 11 -6.07 -8.46 -17.56
N ILE A 12 -5.28 -7.48 -18.00
CA ILE A 12 -5.42 -6.11 -17.56
C ILE A 12 -6.75 -5.63 -18.15
N TYR A 13 -7.78 -5.52 -17.32
CA TYR A 13 -8.96 -4.73 -17.69
C TYR A 13 -8.54 -3.26 -17.61
N GLU A 14 -8.24 -2.69 -18.78
CA GLU A 14 -8.23 -1.25 -18.97
C GLU A 14 -9.59 -0.69 -18.56
N THR A 15 -9.65 0.01 -17.43
CA THR A 15 -10.64 1.07 -17.24
C THR A 15 -9.92 2.40 -17.22
N PHE A 16 -9.68 2.96 -18.41
CA PHE A 16 -9.36 4.37 -18.54
C PHE A 16 -10.53 5.19 -17.94
N GLY A 17 -10.31 5.76 -16.76
CA GLY A 17 -11.20 6.74 -16.12
C GLY A 17 -11.98 6.29 -14.88
N SER A 18 -11.97 5.00 -14.50
CA SER A 18 -12.60 4.58 -13.24
C SER A 18 -11.59 4.65 -12.10
N LYS A 19 -11.86 5.45 -11.05
CA LYS A 19 -11.06 5.41 -9.83
C LYS A 19 -11.18 4.01 -9.26
N ILE A 20 -10.11 3.21 -9.32
CA ILE A 20 -10.05 1.89 -8.70
C ILE A 20 -10.49 2.05 -7.24
N LYS A 21 -11.61 1.42 -6.89
CA LYS A 21 -12.12 1.46 -5.53
C LYS A 21 -11.26 0.56 -4.65
N TRP A 22 -10.78 1.12 -3.56
CA TRP A 22 -10.14 0.32 -2.51
C TRP A 22 -11.22 -0.41 -1.72
N THR A 23 -11.13 -1.73 -1.65
CA THR A 23 -11.97 -2.52 -0.75
C THR A 23 -11.41 -2.45 0.66
N GLU A 24 -12.23 -2.81 1.65
CA GLU A 24 -11.78 -2.88 3.04
C GLU A 24 -10.65 -3.90 3.21
N SER A 25 -10.74 -5.08 2.60
CA SER A 25 -9.69 -6.10 2.63
C SER A 25 -8.36 -5.60 2.07
N SER A 26 -8.36 -4.89 0.93
CA SER A 26 -7.14 -4.31 0.36
C SER A 26 -6.50 -3.30 1.32
N ILE A 27 -7.32 -2.51 2.02
CA ILE A 27 -6.84 -1.52 3.00
C ILE A 27 -6.26 -2.21 4.23
N ILE A 28 -6.93 -3.24 4.75
CA ILE A 28 -6.45 -4.01 5.91
C ILE A 28 -5.10 -4.67 5.60
N LEU A 29 -4.93 -5.27 4.41
CA LEU A 29 -3.65 -5.84 4.00
C LEU A 29 -2.55 -4.79 3.92
N LEU A 30 -2.84 -3.63 3.29
CA LEU A 30 -1.90 -2.52 3.23
C LEU A 30 -1.49 -2.08 4.65
N LEU A 31 -2.45 -1.85 5.55
CA LEU A 31 -2.16 -1.39 6.91
C LEU A 31 -1.42 -2.45 7.73
N THR A 32 -1.70 -3.74 7.52
CA THR A 32 -0.99 -4.84 8.18
C THR A 32 0.48 -4.85 7.78
N PHE A 33 0.76 -4.79 6.47
CA PHE A 33 2.13 -4.69 5.96
C PHE A 33 2.87 -3.46 6.49
N LEU A 34 2.22 -2.30 6.48
CA LEU A 34 2.83 -1.05 6.97
C LEU A 34 3.08 -1.07 8.48
N LYS A 35 2.26 -1.79 9.25
CA LYS A 35 2.47 -1.98 10.69
C LYS A 35 3.71 -2.83 10.97
N GLU A 36 3.94 -3.87 10.18
CA GLU A 36 5.16 -4.70 10.28
C GLU A 36 6.41 -3.91 9.88
N ASN A 37 6.27 -2.96 8.96
CA ASN A 37 7.36 -2.12 8.44
C ASN A 37 7.36 -0.69 9.01
N LYS A 38 6.73 -0.47 10.18
CA LYS A 38 6.51 0.87 10.74
C LYS A 38 7.79 1.66 11.05
N GLU A 39 8.88 0.96 11.38
CA GLU A 39 10.18 1.61 11.62
C GLU A 39 10.77 2.17 10.32
N VAL A 40 10.62 1.47 9.21
CA VAL A 40 11.02 1.96 7.88
C VAL A 40 10.21 3.20 7.51
N LEU A 41 8.89 3.16 7.71
CA LEU A 41 8.02 4.33 7.53
C LEU A 41 8.44 5.53 8.40
N ARG A 42 8.88 5.27 9.64
CA ARG A 42 9.33 6.31 10.55
C ARG A 42 10.61 6.96 10.06
N VAL A 43 11.60 6.17 9.65
CA VAL A 43 12.86 6.68 9.06
C VAL A 43 12.57 7.53 7.83
N LEU A 44 11.70 7.07 6.93
CA LEU A 44 11.29 7.84 5.74
C LEU A 44 10.55 9.14 6.08
N ALA A 45 9.82 9.17 7.20
CA ALA A 45 9.13 10.38 7.66
C ALA A 45 10.10 11.41 8.28
N GLU A 46 11.18 10.94 8.91
CA GLU A 46 12.20 11.76 9.59
C GLU A 46 13.27 12.26 8.60
N ASN A 47 13.70 11.43 7.65
CA ASN A 47 14.75 11.74 6.67
C ASN A 47 14.14 12.07 5.29
N ARG A 48 13.75 13.33 5.09
CA ARG A 48 13.18 13.78 3.81
C ARG A 48 14.26 13.99 2.75
N GLY A 49 14.62 12.94 2.01
CA GLY A 49 15.18 13.09 0.66
C GLY A 49 16.65 12.69 0.45
N GLY A 50 17.22 11.86 1.32
CA GLY A 50 18.49 11.21 1.04
C GLY A 50 18.36 10.15 -0.07
N ILE A 51 19.46 9.86 -0.79
CA ILE A 51 19.49 8.82 -1.84
C ILE A 51 19.11 7.44 -1.28
N GLY A 52 19.56 7.13 -0.06
CA GLY A 52 19.16 5.91 0.65
C GLY A 52 17.65 5.85 0.93
N ASP A 53 17.03 6.99 1.21
CA ASP A 53 15.59 7.08 1.45
C ASP A 53 14.79 6.83 0.17
N ILE A 54 15.32 7.21 -1.01
CA ILE A 54 14.64 6.97 -2.30
C ILE A 54 14.55 5.47 -2.58
N THR A 55 15.63 4.71 -2.41
CA THR A 55 15.64 3.26 -2.64
C THR A 55 14.75 2.54 -1.62
N ILE A 56 14.91 2.83 -0.34
CA ILE A 56 14.10 2.23 0.74
C ILE A 56 12.62 2.54 0.56
N LYS A 57 12.28 3.78 0.17
CA LYS A 57 10.91 4.19 -0.13
C LYS A 57 10.35 3.38 -1.29
N LYS A 58 11.10 3.25 -2.38
CA LYS A 58 10.67 2.51 -3.56
C LYS A 58 10.38 1.04 -3.21
N GLU A 59 11.32 0.36 -2.56
CA GLU A 59 11.16 -1.04 -2.14
C GLU A 59 9.97 -1.26 -1.21
N LEU A 60 9.76 -0.35 -0.24
CA LEU A 60 8.63 -0.42 0.68
C LEU A 60 7.29 -0.44 -0.09
N TRP A 61 7.11 0.46 -1.04
CA TRP A 61 5.85 0.57 -1.77
C TRP A 61 5.70 -0.49 -2.87
N GLU A 62 6.80 -0.98 -3.44
CA GLU A 62 6.80 -2.15 -4.33
C GLU A 62 6.31 -3.40 -3.60
N HIS A 63 6.88 -3.71 -2.43
CA HIS A 63 6.42 -4.83 -1.62
C HIS A 63 4.98 -4.64 -1.11
N ALA A 64 4.57 -3.43 -0.74
CA ALA A 64 3.18 -3.15 -0.38
C ALA A 64 2.20 -3.48 -1.52
N SER A 65 2.56 -3.09 -2.75
CA SER A 65 1.80 -3.41 -3.96
C SER A 65 1.68 -4.92 -4.17
N GLU A 66 2.79 -5.66 -4.04
CA GLU A 66 2.80 -7.13 -4.16
C GLU A 66 1.93 -7.81 -3.11
N VAL A 67 2.06 -7.43 -1.83
CA VAL A 67 1.28 -8.02 -0.73
C VAL A 67 -0.22 -7.84 -0.96
N VAL A 68 -0.65 -6.65 -1.36
CA VAL A 68 -2.07 -6.41 -1.66
C VAL A 68 -2.50 -7.21 -2.89
N PHE A 69 -1.69 -7.23 -3.96
CA PHE A 69 -1.99 -8.00 -5.16
C PHE A 69 -2.18 -9.49 -4.86
N TYR A 70 -1.25 -10.12 -4.14
CA TYR A 70 -1.34 -11.55 -3.81
C TYR A 70 -2.45 -11.85 -2.80
N GLY A 71 -2.79 -10.91 -1.92
CA GLY A 71 -3.82 -11.13 -0.91
C GLY A 71 -5.27 -10.98 -1.40
N VAL A 72 -5.53 -10.12 -2.40
CA VAL A 72 -6.90 -9.88 -2.92
C VAL A 72 -7.05 -10.01 -4.43
N ASN A 73 -5.99 -10.33 -5.16
CA ASN A 73 -5.96 -10.42 -6.62
C ASN A 73 -6.40 -9.11 -7.32
N ILE A 74 -6.08 -7.96 -6.72
CA ILE A 74 -6.30 -6.63 -7.28
C ILE A 74 -4.97 -5.90 -7.26
N TYR A 75 -4.52 -5.45 -8.42
CA TYR A 75 -3.29 -4.69 -8.54
C TYR A 75 -3.51 -3.22 -8.18
N TYR A 76 -2.74 -2.74 -7.21
CA TYR A 76 -2.59 -1.32 -6.91
C TYR A 76 -1.12 -0.98 -7.07
N SER A 77 -0.79 0.03 -7.87
CA SER A 77 0.61 0.40 -8.07
C SER A 77 1.27 0.86 -6.77
N PRO A 78 2.62 0.82 -6.67
CA PRO A 78 3.34 1.35 -5.51
C PRO A 78 2.91 2.78 -5.14
N ASP A 79 2.76 3.66 -6.13
CA ASP A 79 2.28 5.03 -5.94
C ASP A 79 0.84 5.08 -5.41
N GLN A 80 -0.02 4.16 -5.82
CA GLN A 80 -1.39 4.08 -5.30
C GLN A 80 -1.39 3.63 -3.83
N CYS A 81 -0.53 2.69 -3.45
CA CYS A 81 -0.35 2.27 -2.06
C CYS A 81 0.17 3.42 -1.19
N GLU A 82 1.19 4.15 -1.65
CA GLU A 82 1.72 5.33 -0.96
C GLU A 82 0.62 6.38 -0.76
N ASN A 83 -0.05 6.78 -1.85
CA ASN A 83 -1.10 7.78 -1.81
C ASN A 83 -2.25 7.35 -0.90
N LYS A 84 -2.59 6.05 -0.89
CA LYS A 84 -3.65 5.52 -0.04
C LYS A 84 -3.29 5.65 1.44
N TRP A 85 -2.07 5.32 1.83
CA TRP A 85 -1.59 5.50 3.20
C TRP A 85 -1.69 6.96 3.65
N TRP A 86 -1.18 7.90 2.84
CA TRP A 86 -1.25 9.33 3.19
C TRP A 86 -2.68 9.85 3.30
N ASN A 87 -3.58 9.36 2.45
CA ASN A 87 -5.00 9.71 2.53
C ASN A 87 -5.66 9.17 3.79
N ILE A 88 -5.37 7.93 4.18
CA ILE A 88 -5.85 7.34 5.45
C ILE A 88 -5.34 8.15 6.64
N ARG A 89 -4.02 8.42 6.69
CA ARG A 89 -3.39 9.22 7.74
C ARG A 89 -4.06 10.58 7.89
N ARG A 90 -4.27 11.28 6.78
CA ARG A 90 -4.95 12.59 6.75
C ARG A 90 -6.42 12.49 7.16
N ALA A 91 -7.12 11.42 6.79
CA ALA A 91 -8.51 11.20 7.20
C ALA A 91 -8.62 10.98 8.71
N CYS A 92 -7.76 10.16 9.29
CA CYS A 92 -7.71 9.93 10.74
C CYS A 92 -7.42 11.22 11.52
N MET A 93 -6.46 12.03 11.06
CA MET A 93 -6.13 13.31 11.70
C MET A 93 -7.28 14.33 11.66
N ARG A 94 -8.18 14.24 10.68
CA ARG A 94 -9.34 15.14 10.54
C ARG A 94 -10.59 14.63 11.23
N ASN A 95 -10.76 13.32 11.30
CA ASN A 95 -11.94 12.67 11.85
C ASN A 95 -11.52 11.53 12.79
N PRO A 96 -11.57 11.75 14.12
CA PRO A 96 -11.28 10.73 15.11
C PRO A 96 -12.19 9.48 15.03
N GLY A 97 -13.34 9.58 14.35
CA GLY A 97 -14.25 8.46 14.08
C GLY A 97 -13.98 7.72 12.77
N TYR A 98 -12.84 7.97 12.09
CA TYR A 98 -12.52 7.29 10.85
C TYR A 98 -12.29 5.78 11.09
N GLN A 99 -12.89 4.94 10.24
CA GLN A 99 -13.00 3.50 10.46
C GLN A 99 -11.65 2.75 10.64
N PHE A 100 -10.54 3.30 10.13
CA PHE A 100 -9.20 2.70 10.25
C PHE A 100 -8.29 3.40 11.28
N ILE A 101 -8.82 4.28 12.13
CA ILE A 101 -8.00 5.06 13.06
C ILE A 101 -7.20 4.18 14.04
N SER A 102 -7.82 3.10 14.53
CA SER A 102 -7.20 2.15 15.46
C SER A 102 -5.99 1.45 14.85
N GLU A 103 -6.08 1.01 13.59
CA GLU A 103 -4.96 0.39 12.88
C GLU A 103 -3.90 1.41 12.48
N ALA A 104 -4.31 2.59 12.00
CA ALA A 104 -3.40 3.66 11.62
C ALA A 104 -2.51 4.12 12.80
N ARG A 105 -3.07 4.20 14.01
CA ARG A 105 -2.33 4.55 15.25
C ARG A 105 -1.26 3.54 15.64
N LYS A 106 -1.43 2.26 15.28
CA LYS A 106 -0.42 1.23 15.53
C LYS A 106 0.81 1.40 14.63
N ILE A 107 0.66 2.13 13.52
CA ILE A 107 1.70 2.43 12.55
C ILE A 107 2.37 3.77 12.89
N ASP A 108 1.58 4.85 13.01
CA ASP A 108 2.04 6.19 13.40
C ASP A 108 1.24 6.69 14.61
N PRO A 109 1.81 6.63 15.83
CA PRO A 109 1.12 7.08 17.05
C PRO A 109 0.75 8.57 17.10
N ARG A 110 1.25 9.38 16.15
CA ARG A 110 0.93 10.81 16.05
C ARG A 110 -0.41 11.10 15.35
N ILE A 111 -1.10 10.05 14.88
CA ILE A 111 -2.44 10.10 14.28
C ILE A 111 -3.52 10.18 15.38
#